data_AF-A0A7Y0WBD5-F1
#
_entry.id   AF-A0A7Y0WBD5-F1
#
_cell.length_a   1.000
_cell.length_b   1.000
_cell.length_c   1.000
_cell.angle_alpha   90.00
_cell.angle_beta   90.00
_cell.angle_gamma   90.00
#
_symmetry.space_group_name_H-M   'P 1'
#
loop_
_entity.id
_entity.type
_entity.pdbx_description
1 polymer ?
#
loop_
_entity_poly.entity_id
_entity_poly.type
_entity_poly.pdbx_seq_one_letter_code
_entity_poly.pdbx_strand_id
1 'polypeptide(L)' 'MRGVKRVVAVLIAVLAALVVLAFVLENQQGVALSFLGWSTAQMPVAVFVVVALILGMLIGPVLGVVVRRRRGKAVA' A
#
# COMPACT_ATOMS: atom_id res chain seq x y z
N MET A 1 14.86 18.32 -16.93
CA MET A 1 13.66 18.00 -16.12
C MET A 1 13.32 16.50 -16.01
N ARG A 2 13.46 15.67 -17.06
CA ARG A 2 13.12 14.22 -16.99
C ARG A 2 14.01 13.41 -16.02
N GLY A 3 15.31 13.70 -15.99
CA GLY A 3 16.25 13.07 -15.04
C GLY A 3 15.97 13.44 -13.58
N VAL A 4 15.75 14.74 -13.30
CA VAL A 4 15.41 15.22 -11.95
C VAL A 4 14.13 14.57 -11.42
N LYS A 5 13.06 14.48 -12.24
CA LYS A 5 11.82 13.79 -11.85
C LYS A 5 12.05 12.32 -11.51
N ARG A 6 12.92 11.62 -12.26
CA ARG A 6 13.27 10.22 -11.98
C ARG A 6 14.06 10.08 -10.68
N VAL A 7 15.03 10.96 -10.43
CA VAL A 7 15.80 10.96 -9.17
C VAL A 7 14.87 11.21 -7.98
N VAL A 8 13.98 12.19 -8.06
CA VAL A 8 13.00 12.47 -6.98
C VAL A 8 12.09 11.26 -6.75
N ALA A 9 11.59 10.61 -7.80
CA ALA A 9 10.78 9.41 -7.66
C ALA A 9 11.54 8.25 -6.98
N VAL A 10 12.80 8.04 -7.34
CA VAL A 10 13.66 7.03 -6.70
C VAL A 10 13.87 7.37 -5.23
N LEU A 11 14.15 8.65 -4.89
CA LEU A 11 14.32 9.09 -3.51
C LEU A 11 13.06 8.86 -2.67
N ILE A 12 11.88 9.17 -3.22
CA ILE A 12 10.59 8.91 -2.55
C ILE A 12 10.41 7.40 -2.32
N ALA A 13 10.71 6.57 -3.32
CA ALA A 13 10.59 5.12 -3.19
C ALA A 13 11.56 4.56 -2.12
N VAL A 14 12.80 5.04 -2.09
CA VAL A 14 13.79 4.67 -1.07
C VAL A 14 13.33 5.11 0.32
N LEU A 15 12.85 6.35 0.47
CA LEU A 15 12.33 6.84 1.73
C LEU A 15 11.14 6.00 2.22
N ALA A 16 10.19 5.68 1.33
CA ALA A 16 9.06 4.81 1.65
C ALA A 16 9.53 3.43 2.10
N ALA A 17 10.53 2.84 1.42
CA ALA A 17 11.10 1.55 1.82
C ALA A 17 11.76 1.62 3.21
N LEU A 18 12.49 2.69 3.52
CA LEU A 18 13.08 2.89 4.84
C LEU A 18 12.02 3.05 5.94
N VAL A 19 10.93 3.78 5.67
CA VAL A 19 9.81 3.89 6.61
C VAL A 19 9.17 2.53 6.85
N VAL A 20 8.93 1.75 5.80
CA VAL A 20 8.38 0.39 5.93
C VAL A 20 9.33 -0.50 6.74
N LEU A 21 10.63 -0.46 6.48
CA LEU A 21 11.60 -1.24 7.25
C LEU A 21 11.61 -0.86 8.73
N ALA A 22 11.68 0.44 9.05
CA ALA A 22 11.65 0.92 10.42
C ALA A 22 10.34 0.51 11.13
N PHE A 23 9.20 0.65 10.43
CA PHE A 23 7.90 0.23 10.93
C PHE A 23 7.84 -1.27 11.22
N VAL A 24 8.39 -2.11 10.33
CA VAL A 24 8.45 -3.57 10.52
C VAL A 24 9.30 -3.93 11.72
N LEU A 25 10.45 -3.28 11.88
CA LEU A 25 11.36 -3.54 12.99
C LEU A 25 10.77 -3.11 14.34
N GLU A 26 10.07 -1.98 14.38
CA GLU A 26 9.47 -1.44 15.60
C GLU A 26 8.21 -2.21 16.00
N ASN A 27 7.44 -2.71 15.03
CA ASN A 27 6.14 -3.34 15.26
C ASN A 27 6.20 -4.87 15.12
N GLN A 28 7.17 -5.50 15.79
CA GLN A 28 7.29 -6.96 15.88
C GLN A 28 6.30 -7.63 16.85
N GLN A 29 5.43 -6.83 17.47
CA GLN A 29 4.42 -7.31 18.41
C GLN A 29 3.42 -8.23 17.71
N GLY A 30 3.23 -9.43 18.27
CA GLY A 30 2.29 -10.41 17.72
C GLY A 30 0.84 -10.05 18.01
N VAL A 31 0.04 -9.86 16.96
CA VAL A 31 -1.40 -9.64 17.03
C VAL A 31 -2.16 -10.66 16.19
N ALA A 32 -3.42 -10.89 16.54
CA ALA A 32 -4.35 -11.67 15.73
C ALA A 32 -5.50 -10.77 15.29
N LEU A 33 -5.89 -10.87 14.02
CA LEU A 33 -7.06 -10.17 13.50
C LEU A 33 -8.27 -11.09 13.62
N SER A 34 -9.35 -10.56 14.20
CA SER A 34 -10.63 -11.25 14.30
C SER A 34 -11.65 -10.61 13.38
N PHE A 35 -12.29 -11.41 12.53
CA PHE A 35 -13.32 -10.95 11.61
C PHE A 35 -14.44 -11.98 11.49
N LEU A 36 -15.69 -11.56 11.67
CA LEU A 36 -16.88 -12.44 11.63
C LEU A 36 -16.76 -13.69 12.51
N GLY A 37 -16.09 -13.59 13.66
CA GLY A 37 -15.87 -14.71 14.59
C GLY A 37 -14.68 -15.62 14.23
N TRP A 38 -14.01 -15.38 13.10
CA TRP A 38 -12.80 -16.08 12.70
C TRP A 38 -11.57 -15.28 13.11
N SER A 39 -10.54 -15.93 13.64
CA SER A 39 -9.27 -15.30 14.00
C SER A 39 -8.15 -15.79 13.10
N THR A 40 -7.24 -14.89 12.73
CA THR A 40 -5.98 -15.26 12.10
C THR A 40 -5.02 -15.87 13.12
N ALA A 41 -3.95 -16.50 12.63
CA ALA A 41 -2.79 -16.79 13.45
C ALA A 41 -2.15 -15.49 13.97
N GLN A 42 -1.47 -15.59 15.10
CA GLN A 42 -0.74 -14.46 15.68
C GLN A 42 0.50 -14.17 14.83
N MET A 43 0.57 -12.96 14.28
CA MET A 43 1.69 -12.49 13.48
C MET A 43 2.04 -11.04 13.86
N PRO A 44 3.26 -10.56 13.55
CA PRO A 44 3.61 -9.18 13.77
C PRO A 44 2.59 -8.22 13.14
N VAL A 45 2.18 -7.17 13.86
CA VAL A 45 1.28 -6.10 13.35
C VAL A 45 1.74 -5.61 11.98
N ALA A 46 3.06 -5.49 11.83
CA ALA A 46 3.69 -5.05 10.60
C ALA A 46 3.26 -5.83 9.36
N VAL A 47 3.08 -7.15 9.47
CA VAL A 47 2.69 -8.01 8.35
C VAL A 47 1.33 -7.57 7.79
N PHE A 48 0.34 -7.40 8.68
CA PHE A 48 -1.01 -7.02 8.27
C PHE A 48 -1.05 -5.64 7.61
N VAL A 49 -0.35 -4.67 8.19
CA VAL A 49 -0.32 -3.29 7.68
C VAL A 49 0.42 -3.20 6.35
N VAL A 50 1.55 -3.89 6.19
CA VAL A 50 2.29 -3.92 4.92
C VAL A 50 1.48 -4.59 3.82
N VAL A 51 0.77 -5.69 4.12
CA VAL A 51 -0.14 -6.33 3.16
C VAL A 51 -1.25 -5.36 2.75
N ALA A 52 -1.88 -4.66 3.71
CA ALA A 52 -2.90 -3.66 3.41
C ALA A 52 -2.37 -2.52 2.54
N LEU A 53 -1.14 -2.05 2.78
CA LEU A 53 -0.48 -1.03 1.98
C LEU A 53 -0.28 -1.49 0.53
N ILE A 54 0.21 -2.72 0.35
CA ILE A 54 0.39 -3.33 -0.99
C ILE A 54 -0.96 -3.45 -1.70
N LEU A 55 -1.99 -3.97 -1.02
CA LEU A 55 -3.33 -4.09 -1.58
C LEU A 55 -3.90 -2.73 -1.96
N GLY A 56 -3.74 -1.71 -1.12
CA GLY A 56 -4.15 -0.33 -1.42
C GLY A 56 -3.44 0.23 -2.67
N MET A 57 -2.13 -0.02 -2.79
CA MET A 57 -1.34 0.37 -3.98
C MET A 57 -1.80 -0.34 -5.26
N LEU A 58 -2.27 -1.58 -5.17
CA LEU A 58 -2.82 -2.31 -6.33
C LEU A 58 -4.24 -1.86 -6.68
N ILE A 59 -5.09 -1.66 -5.66
CA ILE A 59 -6.51 -1.28 -5.84
C ILE A 59 -6.63 0.15 -6.36
N GLY A 60 -5.80 1.09 -5.89
CA GLY A 60 -5.87 2.50 -6.27
C GLY A 60 -5.83 2.75 -7.80
N PRO A 61 -4.83 2.24 -8.53
CA PRO A 61 -4.75 2.35 -10.00
C PRO A 61 -5.94 1.69 -10.70
N VAL A 62 -6.38 0.52 -10.22
CA VAL A 62 -7.54 -0.20 -10.79
C VAL A 62 -8.79 0.68 -10.69
N LEU A 63 -9.08 1.24 -9.51
CA LEU A 63 -10.20 2.16 -9.31
C LEU A 63 -10.06 3.42 -10.17
N GLY A 64 -8.85 4.00 -10.26
CA GLY A 64 -8.57 5.16 -11.10
C GLY A 64 -8.88 4.91 -12.59
N VAL A 65 -8.49 3.74 -13.11
CA VAL A 65 -8.81 3.33 -14.49
C VAL A 65 -10.32 3.14 -14.68
N VAL A 66 -11.00 2.48 -13.74
CA VAL A 66 -12.45 2.26 -13.82
C VAL A 66 -13.22 3.58 -13.84
N VAL A 67 -12.89 4.51 -12.93
CA VAL A 67 -13.52 5.83 -12.85
C VAL A 67 -13.26 6.64 -14.12
N ARG A 68 -12.01 6.66 -14.62
CA ARG A 68 -11.67 7.36 -15.87
C ARG A 68 -12.43 6.80 -17.07
N ARG A 69 -12.58 5.46 -17.17
CA ARG A 69 -13.36 4.81 -18.24
C ARG A 69 -14.84 5.17 -18.18
N ARG A 70 -15.44 5.27 -16.98
CA ARG A 70 -16.85 5.70 -16.83
C ARG A 70 -17.06 7.16 -17.25
N ARG A 71 -16.13 8.06 -16.89
CA ARG A 71 -16.22 9.47 -17.33
C ARG A 71 -16.04 9.64 -18.84
N GLY A 72 -15.14 8.87 -19.46
CA GLY A 72 -14.97 8.89 -20.92
C GLY A 72 -16.21 8.42 -21.71
N LYS A 73 -17.02 7.53 -21.12
CA LYS A 73 -18.29 7.06 -21.72
C LYS A 73 -19.48 7.99 -21.48
N ALA A 74 -19.40 8.92 -20.54
CA ALA A 74 -20.49 9.84 -20.21
C ALA A 74 -20.38 11.18 -20.98
N VAL A 75 -19.27 11.41 -21.67
CA VAL A 75 -18.98 12.64 -22.45
C VAL A 75 -19.01 12.36 -23.96
N ALA A 76 -19.18 11.11 -24.37
CA ALA A 76 -19.41 10.68 -25.76
C ALA A 76 -20.87 10.30 -25.93
#